data_AF-A0A072NMP7-F1
#
_entry.id   AF-A0A072NMP7-F1
#
_cell.length_a   1.000
_cell.length_b   1.000
_cell.length_c   1.000
_cell.angle_alpha   90.00
_cell.angle_beta   90.00
_cell.angle_gamma   90.00
#
_symmetry.space_group_name_H-M   'P 1'
#
loop_
_entity.id
_entity.type
_entity.pdbx_description
1 polymer ?
#
loop_
_entity_poly.entity_id
_entity_poly.type
_entity_poly.pdbx_seq_one_letter_code
_entity_poly.pdbx_strand_id
1 'polypeptide(L)'
;MSQYKQYILNYGDDVCDLESSPFESLRMLFDRTDLYKIQDELDFDEKVLLGTYDLKLIENAEKMVKHISQIYNFDYSSNIPYEQWWWHLDKIANGMLSFNVSSEVRKVM
;
A
#
# COMPACT_ATOMS: atom_id res chain seq x y z
N MET A 1 -16.84 -10.41 12.76
CA MET A 1 -15.94 -9.90 11.70
C MET A 1 -14.69 -10.77 11.74
N SER A 2 -14.16 -11.15 10.57
CA SER A 2 -12.81 -11.75 10.51
C SER A 2 -11.81 -10.80 11.16
N GLN A 3 -10.83 -11.35 11.89
CA GLN A 3 -9.78 -10.57 12.53
C GLN A 3 -9.00 -9.72 11.51
N TYR A 4 -8.78 -10.26 10.30
CA TYR A 4 -7.98 -9.59 9.27
C TYR A 4 -8.72 -8.46 8.58
N LYS A 5 -10.05 -8.60 8.40
CA LYS A 5 -10.90 -7.51 7.89
C LYS A 5 -10.73 -6.21 8.68
N GLN A 6 -10.61 -6.26 10.00
CA GLN A 6 -10.42 -5.03 10.78
C GLN A 6 -9.06 -4.37 10.52
N TYR A 7 -8.00 -5.16 10.35
CA TYR A 7 -6.68 -4.62 10.01
C TYR A 7 -6.67 -3.97 8.62
N ILE A 8 -7.35 -4.56 7.65
CA ILE A 8 -7.50 -3.98 6.31
C ILE A 8 -8.31 -2.69 6.35
N LEU A 9 -9.37 -2.62 7.17
CA LEU A 9 -10.15 -1.40 7.35
C LEU A 9 -9.34 -0.29 8.01
N ASN A 10 -8.55 -0.59 9.06
CA ASN A 10 -7.68 0.39 9.68
C ASN A 10 -6.67 0.97 8.68
N TYR A 11 -5.99 0.09 7.93
CA TYR A 11 -5.10 0.50 6.83
C TYR A 11 -5.84 1.39 5.81
N GLY A 12 -7.06 1.01 5.45
CA GLY A 12 -7.88 1.75 4.51
C GLY A 12 -8.32 3.14 5.01
N ASP A 13 -8.65 3.26 6.30
CA ASP A 13 -8.99 4.53 6.94
C ASP A 13 -7.77 5.47 6.91
N ASP A 14 -6.58 4.96 7.27
CA ASP A 14 -5.33 5.75 7.23
C ASP A 14 -4.94 6.18 5.81
N VAL A 15 -5.14 5.32 4.80
CA VAL A 15 -4.92 5.68 3.39
C VAL A 15 -5.87 6.79 2.93
N CYS A 16 -7.08 6.85 3.48
CA CYS A 16 -8.10 7.83 3.13
C CYS A 16 -8.01 9.13 3.95
N ASP A 17 -7.30 9.13 5.08
CA ASP A 17 -7.12 10.30 5.95
C ASP A 17 -5.81 11.04 5.67
N LEU A 18 -5.89 12.01 4.76
CA LEU A 18 -4.77 12.88 4.39
C LEU A 18 -4.47 13.98 5.43
N GLU A 19 -5.32 14.14 6.45
CA GLU A 19 -5.12 15.13 7.53
C GLU A 19 -4.49 14.50 8.78
N SER A 20 -4.31 13.17 8.78
CA SER A 20 -3.56 12.44 9.81
C SER A 20 -2.14 12.97 9.96
N SER A 21 -1.52 12.72 11.10
CA SER A 21 -0.13 13.12 11.31
C SER A 21 0.82 12.34 10.40
N PRO A 22 1.99 12.89 10.03
CA PRO A 22 2.95 12.15 9.20
C PRO A 22 3.47 10.87 9.87
N PHE A 23 3.41 10.79 11.22
CA PHE A 23 3.71 9.58 11.97
C PHE A 23 2.67 8.48 11.76
N GLU A 24 1.39 8.83 11.71
CA GLU A 24 0.30 7.89 11.41
C GLU A 24 0.40 7.40 9.96
N SER A 25 0.65 8.29 9.01
CA SER A 25 0.89 7.89 7.62
C SER A 25 2.12 6.99 7.45
N LEU A 26 3.20 7.21 8.21
CA LEU A 26 4.33 6.29 8.21
C LEU A 26 3.97 4.93 8.85
N ARG A 27 3.19 4.94 9.93
CA ARG A 27 2.68 3.71 10.56
C ARG A 27 1.83 2.89 9.59
N MET A 28 1.01 3.53 8.77
CA MET A 28 0.21 2.87 7.73
C MET A 28 1.07 2.02 6.76
N LEU A 29 2.31 2.42 6.45
CA LEU A 29 3.25 1.61 5.66
C LEU A 29 3.71 0.34 6.40
N PHE A 30 3.87 0.43 7.72
CA PHE A 30 4.13 -0.75 8.56
C PHE A 30 2.90 -1.66 8.63
N ASP A 31 1.70 -1.10 8.79
CA ASP A 31 0.46 -1.88 8.82
C ASP A 31 0.26 -2.65 7.49
N ARG A 32 0.59 -2.02 6.35
CA ARG A 32 0.58 -2.71 5.04
C ARG A 32 1.60 -3.84 4.94
N THR A 33 2.75 -3.68 5.61
CA THR A 33 3.78 -4.72 5.73
C THR A 33 3.30 -5.91 6.55
N ASP A 34 2.55 -5.66 7.62
CA ASP A 34 1.95 -6.71 8.43
C ASP A 34 0.84 -7.45 7.67
N LEU A 35 0.03 -6.73 6.89
CA LEU A 35 -0.95 -7.35 5.98
C LEU A 35 -0.29 -8.23 4.91
N TYR A 36 0.87 -7.83 4.39
CA TYR A 36 1.62 -8.65 3.42
C TYR A 36 2.07 -9.99 4.01
N LYS A 37 2.50 -10.02 5.29
CA LYS A 37 2.94 -11.26 5.96
C LYS A 37 1.83 -12.29 6.08
N ILE A 38 0.58 -11.86 6.14
CA ILE A 38 -0.60 -12.73 6.28
C ILE A 38 -1.43 -12.80 4.99
N GLN A 39 -0.93 -12.29 3.86
CA GLN A 39 -1.74 -12.16 2.63
C GLN A 39 -2.29 -13.49 2.11
N ASP A 40 -1.57 -14.59 2.36
CA ASP A 40 -1.97 -15.94 1.93
C ASP A 40 -3.12 -16.48 2.77
N GLU A 41 -3.33 -15.93 3.97
CA GLU A 41 -4.42 -16.29 4.88
C GLU A 41 -5.70 -15.47 4.62
N LEU A 42 -5.61 -14.38 3.86
CA LEU A 42 -6.77 -13.56 3.53
C LEU A 42 -7.73 -14.30 2.59
N ASP A 43 -9.03 -14.16 2.89
CA ASP A 43 -10.07 -14.63 1.98
C ASP A 43 -10.16 -13.75 0.72
N PHE A 44 -11.00 -14.16 -0.23
CA PHE A 44 -11.14 -13.44 -1.50
C PHE A 44 -11.66 -12.01 -1.31
N ASP A 45 -12.64 -11.81 -0.44
CA ASP A 45 -13.25 -10.50 -0.21
C ASP A 45 -12.26 -9.56 0.50
N GLU A 46 -11.47 -10.09 1.42
CA GLU A 46 -10.38 -9.38 2.11
C GLU A 46 -9.27 -8.97 1.12
N LYS A 47 -8.88 -9.86 0.20
CA LYS A 47 -7.91 -9.54 -0.86
C LYS A 47 -8.41 -8.44 -1.80
N VAL A 48 -9.69 -8.50 -2.19
CA VAL A 48 -10.32 -7.47 -3.02
C VAL A 48 -10.37 -6.13 -2.28
N LEU A 49 -10.70 -6.15 -0.99
CA LEU A 49 -10.74 -4.95 -0.17
C LEU A 49 -9.35 -4.33 0.01
N LEU A 50 -8.34 -5.15 0.32
CA LEU A 50 -6.95 -4.70 0.41
C LEU A 50 -6.48 -4.08 -0.91
N GLY A 51 -6.74 -4.75 -2.04
CA GLY A 51 -6.41 -4.22 -3.37
C GLY A 51 -7.09 -2.87 -3.68
N THR A 52 -8.31 -2.67 -3.18
CA THR A 52 -9.02 -1.39 -3.34
C THR A 52 -8.32 -0.25 -2.59
N TYR A 53 -7.84 -0.51 -1.37
CA TYR A 53 -7.07 0.47 -0.60
C TYR A 53 -5.67 0.69 -1.16
N ASP A 54 -5.02 -0.36 -1.66
CA ASP A 54 -3.75 -0.26 -2.37
C ASP A 54 -3.85 0.68 -3.58
N LEU A 55 -4.93 0.58 -4.37
CA LEU A 55 -5.18 1.50 -5.48
C LEU A 55 -5.36 2.95 -5.03
N LYS A 56 -6.10 3.19 -3.93
CA LYS A 56 -6.25 4.54 -3.36
C LYS A 56 -4.92 5.10 -2.87
N LEU A 57 -4.07 4.27 -2.28
CA LEU A 57 -2.73 4.69 -1.85
C LEU A 57 -1.88 5.12 -3.06
N ILE A 58 -1.96 4.39 -4.18
CA ILE A 58 -1.30 4.75 -5.44
C ILE A 58 -1.87 6.07 -5.99
N GLU A 59 -3.19 6.25 -6.01
CA GLU A 59 -3.83 7.51 -6.42
C GLU A 59 -3.40 8.71 -5.55
N ASN A 60 -3.14 8.46 -4.26
CA ASN A 60 -2.68 9.47 -3.31
C ASN A 60 -1.15 9.57 -3.19
N ALA A 61 -0.37 8.84 -4.01
CA ALA A 61 1.06 8.65 -3.81
C ALA A 61 1.83 9.98 -3.65
N GLU A 62 1.61 10.96 -4.54
CA GLU A 62 2.30 12.25 -4.47
C GLU A 62 2.05 12.98 -3.13
N LYS A 63 0.80 13.00 -2.66
CA LYS A 63 0.41 13.64 -1.41
C LYS A 63 1.00 12.89 -0.22
N MET A 64 0.92 11.56 -0.25
CA MET A 64 1.40 10.69 0.82
C MET A 64 2.92 10.77 0.97
N VAL A 65 3.66 10.77 -0.15
CA VAL A 65 5.13 10.95 -0.15
C VAL A 65 5.49 12.29 0.45
N LYS A 66 4.89 13.38 -0.04
CA LYS A 66 5.14 14.74 0.48
C LYS A 66 4.90 14.82 1.99
N HIS A 67 3.86 14.16 2.48
CA HIS A 67 3.49 14.17 3.89
C HIS A 67 4.45 13.35 4.75
N ILE A 68 4.68 12.09 4.40
CA ILE A 68 5.59 11.18 5.10
C ILE A 68 7.05 11.70 5.07
N SER A 69 7.46 12.36 3.99
CA SER A 69 8.80 12.95 3.85
C SER A 69 9.11 14.06 4.86
N GLN A 70 8.12 14.54 5.62
CA GLN A 70 8.38 15.43 6.76
C GLN A 70 9.16 14.74 7.89
N ILE A 71 9.07 13.42 8.00
CA ILE A 71 9.69 12.65 9.09
C ILE A 71 10.52 11.44 8.62
N TYR A 72 10.42 11.06 7.34
CA TYR A 72 11.05 9.85 6.80
C TYR A 72 11.73 10.10 5.46
N ASN A 73 12.95 9.60 5.29
CA ASN A 73 13.63 9.61 3.99
C ASN A 73 13.41 8.28 3.25
N PHE A 74 12.74 8.33 2.10
CA PHE A 74 12.50 7.16 1.24
C PHE A 74 13.77 6.50 0.69
N ASP A 75 14.92 7.20 0.68
CA ASP A 75 16.22 6.58 0.37
C ASP A 75 16.54 5.39 1.31
N TYR A 76 16.02 5.41 2.54
CA TYR A 76 16.19 4.30 3.49
C TYR A 76 15.45 3.02 3.09
N SER A 77 14.50 3.11 2.16
CA SER A 77 13.77 1.98 1.60
C SER A 77 14.50 1.29 0.44
N SER A 78 15.70 1.74 0.05
CA SER A 78 16.42 1.20 -1.12
C SER A 78 16.66 -0.31 -1.09
N ASN A 79 16.78 -0.90 0.11
CA ASN A 79 17.04 -2.32 0.33
C ASN A 79 15.76 -3.13 0.60
N ILE A 80 14.60 -2.48 0.65
CA ILE A 80 13.32 -3.17 0.87
C ILE A 80 12.88 -3.83 -0.45
N PRO A 81 12.49 -5.12 -0.46
CA PRO A 81 12.06 -5.81 -1.68
C PRO A 81 10.87 -5.12 -2.37
N TYR A 82 10.80 -5.23 -3.71
CA TYR A 82 9.74 -4.59 -4.50
C TYR A 82 8.35 -5.19 -4.27
N GLU A 83 8.26 -6.41 -3.73
CA GLU A 83 7.00 -7.00 -3.26
C GLU A 83 6.36 -6.16 -2.16
N GLN A 84 7.17 -5.38 -1.43
CA GLN A 84 6.71 -4.37 -0.47
C GLN A 84 6.74 -2.96 -1.08
N TRP A 85 6.11 -2.82 -2.24
CA TRP A 85 6.15 -1.63 -3.09
C TRP A 85 5.73 -0.33 -2.40
N TRP A 86 4.92 -0.38 -1.34
CA TRP A 86 4.46 0.82 -0.61
C TRP A 86 5.60 1.55 0.12
N TRP A 87 6.72 0.87 0.37
CA TRP A 87 7.96 1.52 0.82
C TRP A 87 8.68 2.29 -0.29
N HIS A 88 8.23 2.14 -1.54
CA HIS A 88 8.78 2.81 -2.72
C HIS A 88 7.75 3.79 -3.34
N LEU A 89 6.89 4.38 -2.50
CA LEU A 89 5.86 5.32 -2.94
C LEU A 89 6.44 6.55 -3.66
N ASP A 90 7.65 6.98 -3.30
CA ASP A 90 8.38 8.04 -3.99
C ASP A 90 8.64 7.67 -5.46
N LYS A 91 8.96 6.42 -5.75
CA LYS A 91 9.15 5.93 -7.12
C LYS A 91 7.84 5.85 -7.89
N ILE A 92 6.74 5.54 -7.20
CA ILE A 92 5.39 5.53 -7.79
C ILE A 92 4.95 6.95 -8.13
N ALA A 93 5.08 7.88 -7.18
CA ALA A 93 4.77 9.30 -7.37
C ALA A 93 5.57 9.92 -8.54
N ASN A 94 6.82 9.49 -8.74
CA ASN A 94 7.66 9.95 -9.84
C ASN A 94 7.49 9.17 -11.15
N GLY A 95 6.53 8.22 -11.23
CA GLY A 95 6.29 7.40 -12.42
C GLY A 95 7.41 6.41 -12.76
N MET A 96 8.36 6.19 -11.84
CA MET A 96 9.50 5.28 -12.01
C MET A 96 9.16 3.82 -11.71
N LEU A 97 8.07 3.57 -10.98
CA LEU A 97 7.53 2.24 -10.74
C LEU A 97 6.14 2.16 -11.37
N SER A 98 6.03 1.42 -12.49
CA SER A 98 4.74 1.18 -13.15
C SER A 98 4.16 -0.15 -12.70
N PHE A 99 2.95 -0.12 -12.13
CA PHE A 99 2.14 -1.33 -11.97
C PHE A 99 1.55 -1.67 -13.33
N ASN A 100 2.27 -2.46 -14.13
CA ASN A 100 1.65 -3.12 -15.27
C ASN A 100 0.63 -4.12 -14.71
N VAL A 101 -0.64 -3.74 -14.71
CA VAL A 101 -1.75 -4.70 -14.62
C VAL A 101 -1.71 -5.50 -15.92
N SER A 102 -0.87 -6.54 -15.95
CA SER A 102 -0.94 -7.55 -16.98
C SER A 102 -2.19 -8.37 -16.71
N SER A 103 -3.30 -7.98 -17.34
CA SER A 103 -4.40 -8.92 -17.56
C SER A 103 -3.91 -9.93 -18.59
N GLU A 104 -3.13 -10.93 -18.16
CA GLU A 104 -2.99 -12.13 -18.96
C GLU A 104 -4.35 -12.82 -18.99
N VAL A 105 -5.17 -12.41 -19.94
CA VAL A 105 -6.32 -13.18 -20.38
C VAL A 105 -5.74 -14.50 -20.87
N ARG A 106 -5.73 -15.51 -20.00
CA ARG A 106 -5.51 -16.89 -20.42
C ARG A 106 -6.58 -17.18 -21.46
N LYS A 107 -6.20 -17.16 -22.74
CA LYS A 107 -6.95 -17.83 -23.79
C LYS A 107 -6.98 -19.30 -23.39
N VAL A 108 -8.12 -19.74 -22.88
CA VAL A 108 -8.44 -21.16 -22.81
C VAL A 108 -8.53 -21.62 -24.27
N MET A 109 -7.53 -22.40 -24.69
CA MET A 109 -7.63 -23.25 -25.89
C MET A 109 -8.32 -24.55 -25.52
#